data_AF-A0A937LK42-F1
#
_entry.id   AF-A0A937LK42-F1
#
_cell.length_a   1.000
_cell.length_b   1.000
_cell.length_c   1.000
_cell.angle_alpha   90.00
_cell.angle_beta   90.00
_cell.angle_gamma   90.00
#
_symmetry.space_group_name_H-M   'P 1'
#
loop_
_entity.id
_entity.type
_entity.pdbx_description
1 polymer ?
#
loop_
_entity_poly.entity_id
_entity_poly.type
_entity_poly.pdbx_seq_one_letter_code
_entity_poly.pdbx_strand_id
1 'polypeptide(L)'
;MEYLAIILFAIATCVTPGPNNTMIMTSGLNYGIQRSLPHYLGIILGFPAMVVAVGLGLASLFEQYAVLHLLLKVAGASYLTFL
;
A
#
# COMPACT_ATOMS: atom_id res chain seq x y z
N MET A 1 12.90 7.69 19.62
CA MET A 1 12.69 8.54 18.43
C MET A 1 12.13 7.74 17.25
N GLU A 2 12.64 6.54 16.96
CA GLU A 2 12.23 5.74 15.79
C GLU A 2 10.76 5.25 15.83
N TYR A 3 10.30 4.69 16.95
CA TYR A 3 8.92 4.24 17.09
C TYR A 3 7.89 5.37 17.02
N LEU A 4 8.27 6.56 17.47
CA LEU A 4 7.40 7.74 17.48
C LEU A 4 7.08 8.18 16.03
N ALA A 5 8.07 8.11 15.13
CA ALA A 5 7.88 8.39 13.71
C ALA A 5 6.94 7.37 13.04
N ILE A 6 7.09 6.08 13.37
CA ILE A 6 6.21 5.01 12.84
C ILE A 6 4.77 5.19 13.35
N ILE A 7 4.59 5.51 14.64
CA ILE A 7 3.27 5.76 15.22
C ILE A 7 2.60 6.98 14.58
N LEU A 8 3.33 8.10 14.42
CA LEU A 8 2.81 9.29 13.75
C LEU A 8 2.46 9.03 12.29
N PHE A 9 3.29 8.26 11.57
CA PHE A 9 3.01 7.84 10.21
C PHE A 9 1.75 6.98 10.13
N ALA A 10 1.60 5.99 11.02
CA ALA A 10 0.42 5.14 11.09
C ALA A 10 -0.85 5.96 11.37
N ILE A 11 -0.79 6.91 12.30
CA ILE A 11 -1.93 7.80 12.60
C ILE A 11 -2.27 8.67 11.38
N ALA A 12 -1.27 9.31 10.77
CA ALA A 12 -1.48 10.18 9.61
C ALA A 12 -2.10 9.41 8.42
N THR A 13 -1.61 8.20 8.16
CA THR A 13 -2.10 7.37 7.04
C THR A 13 -3.45 6.70 7.31
N CYS A 14 -3.81 6.42 8.56
CA CYS A 14 -5.13 5.92 8.92
C CYS A 14 -6.20 7.02 8.96
N VAL A 15 -5.84 8.23 9.42
CA VAL A 15 -6.80 9.34 9.60
C VAL A 15 -7.06 10.07 8.29
N THR A 16 -6.10 10.11 7.36
CA THR A 16 -6.32 10.72 6.04
C THR A 16 -7.10 9.78 5.13
N PRO A 17 -8.08 10.29 4.34
CA PRO A 17 -8.79 9.49 3.35
C PRO A 17 -7.86 9.19 2.17
N GLY A 18 -7.03 8.17 2.32
CA GLY A 18 -6.19 7.64 1.24
C GLY A 18 -7.02 6.78 0.25
N PRO A 19 -6.48 6.51 -0.96
CA PRO A 19 -7.18 5.73 -1.98
C PRO A 19 -7.69 4.38 -1.45
N ASN A 20 -6.86 3.64 -0.71
CA ASN A 20 -7.24 2.33 -0.15
C ASN A 20 -8.37 2.42 0.89
N ASN A 21 -8.34 3.44 1.76
CA ASN A 21 -9.34 3.60 2.82
C ASN A 21 -10.70 4.03 2.23
N THR A 22 -10.66 4.95 1.26
CA THR A 22 -11.83 5.39 0.50
C THR A 22 -12.39 4.27 -0.38
N MET A 23 -11.53 3.46 -1.01
CA MET A 23 -11.94 2.31 -1.82
C MET A 23 -12.62 1.23 -0.97
N ILE A 24 -12.09 0.92 0.23
CA ILE A 24 -12.76 0.02 1.18
C ILE A 24 -14.10 0.60 1.62
N MET A 25 -14.15 1.87 2.01
CA MET A 25 -15.39 2.53 2.44
C MET A 25 -16.46 2.44 1.34
N THR A 26 -16.12 2.84 0.11
CA THR A 26 -17.02 2.77 -1.04
C THR A 26 -17.41 1.32 -1.38
N SER A 27 -16.47 0.36 -1.30
CA SER A 27 -16.78 -1.05 -1.53
C SER A 27 -17.71 -1.63 -0.47
N GLY A 28 -17.52 -1.25 0.79
CA GLY A 28 -18.36 -1.66 1.92
C GLY A 28 -19.77 -1.09 1.81
N LEU A 29 -19.91 0.15 1.36
CA LEU A 29 -21.21 0.80 1.13
C LEU A 29 -21.94 0.21 -0.08
N ASN A 30 -21.25 -0.08 -1.18
CA ASN A 30 -21.89 -0.53 -2.43
C ASN A 30 -22.11 -2.05 -2.51
N TYR A 31 -21.17 -2.86 -2.00
CA TYR A 31 -21.18 -4.33 -2.16
C TYR A 31 -21.40 -5.08 -0.85
N GLY A 32 -21.39 -4.38 0.29
CA GLY A 32 -21.53 -4.94 1.62
C GLY A 32 -20.20 -5.42 2.23
N ILE A 33 -20.19 -5.55 3.57
CA ILE A 33 -18.99 -5.87 4.35
C ILE A 33 -18.41 -7.24 3.97
N GLN A 34 -19.26 -8.27 3.83
CA GLN A 34 -18.81 -9.63 3.53
C GLN A 34 -18.10 -9.74 2.17
N ARG A 35 -18.55 -8.99 1.15
CA ARG A 35 -17.91 -8.99 -0.18
C ARG A 35 -16.67 -8.10 -0.24
N SER A 36 -16.52 -7.19 0.70
CA SER A 36 -15.36 -6.29 0.81
C SER A 36 -14.22 -6.88 1.64
N LEU A 37 -14.48 -7.97 2.39
CA LEU A 37 -13.47 -8.68 3.19
C LEU A 37 -12.24 -9.13 2.38
N PRO A 38 -12.38 -9.75 1.18
CA PRO A 38 -11.22 -10.11 0.36
C PRO A 38 -10.37 -8.91 -0.04
N HIS A 39 -10.99 -7.77 -0.35
CA HIS A 39 -10.29 -6.53 -0.68
C HIS A 39 -9.51 -5.98 0.52
N TYR A 40 -10.15 -5.95 1.70
CA TYR A 40 -9.51 -5.58 2.96
C TYR A 40 -8.33 -6.49 3.33
N LEU A 41 -8.49 -7.82 3.19
CA LEU A 41 -7.43 -8.78 3.43
C LEU A 41 -6.26 -8.59 2.46
N GLY A 42 -6.53 -8.28 1.19
CA GLY A 42 -5.49 -7.93 0.22
C GLY A 42 -4.66 -6.72 0.67
N ILE A 43 -5.31 -5.69 1.20
CA ILE A 43 -4.63 -4.49 1.72
C ILE A 43 -3.80 -4.82 2.96
N ILE A 44 -4.36 -5.57 3.92
CA ILE A 44 -3.67 -5.91 5.17
C ILE A 44 -2.52 -6.89 4.97
N LEU A 45 -2.65 -7.86 4.07
CA LEU A 45 -1.59 -8.84 3.83
C LEU A 45 -0.54 -8.30 2.85
N GLY A 46 -0.94 -7.46 1.90
CA GLY A 46 -0.05 -6.91 0.89
C GLY A 46 1.05 -6.03 1.48
N PHE A 47 0.73 -5.15 2.44
CA PHE A 47 1.73 -4.24 3.02
C PHE A 47 2.83 -4.98 3.81
N PRO A 48 2.53 -5.86 4.78
CA PRO A 48 3.55 -6.68 5.45
C PRO A 48 4.32 -7.57 4.48
N ALA A 49 3.66 -8.18 3.50
CA ALA A 49 4.35 -9.00 2.49
C ALA A 49 5.37 -8.18 1.69
N MET A 50 5.00 -6.96 1.28
CA MET A 50 5.92 -6.02 0.64
C MET A 50 7.09 -5.66 1.56
N VAL A 51 6.83 -5.32 2.82
CA VAL A 51 7.88 -4.97 3.80
C VAL A 51 8.85 -6.14 4.00
N VAL A 52 8.34 -7.37 4.11
CA VAL A 52 9.17 -8.58 4.22
C VAL A 52 9.99 -8.77 2.94
N ALA A 53 9.39 -8.63 1.76
CA ALA A 53 10.12 -8.76 0.49
C ALA A 53 11.27 -7.73 0.37
N VAL A 54 11.00 -6.48 0.76
CA VAL A 54 12.01 -5.40 0.81
C VAL A 54 13.12 -5.74 1.81
N GLY A 55 12.76 -6.21 3.01
CA GLY A 55 13.70 -6.63 4.05
C GLY A 55 14.55 -7.86 3.69
N LEU A 56 14.04 -8.75 2.84
CA LEU A 56 14.76 -9.92 2.31
C LEU A 56 15.75 -9.58 1.17
N GLY A 57 15.83 -8.31 0.75
CA GLY A 57 16.81 -7.86 -0.24
C GLY A 57 16.21 -7.42 -1.57
N LEU A 58 14.88 -7.28 -1.70
CA LEU A 58 14.31 -6.66 -2.90
C LEU A 58 14.77 -5.20 -3.06
N ALA A 59 15.09 -4.52 -1.95
CA ALA A 59 15.66 -3.17 -1.96
C ALA A 59 16.99 -3.08 -2.73
N SER A 60 17.91 -4.03 -2.53
CA SER A 60 19.23 -4.00 -3.18
C SER A 60 19.12 -4.24 -4.69
N LEU A 61 18.12 -4.99 -5.12
CA LEU A 61 17.79 -5.19 -6.53
C LEU A 61 17.36 -3.87 -7.21
N PHE A 62 16.60 -3.03 -6.50
CA PHE A 62 16.24 -1.70 -6.98
C PHE A 62 17.39 -0.69 -6.95
N GLU A 63 18.36 -0.84 -6.04
CA GLU A 63 19.58 -0.03 -6.03
C GLU A 63 20.51 -0.40 -7.18
N GLN A 64 20.66 -1.69 -7.47
CA GLN A 64 21.51 -2.17 -8.57
C GLN A 64 20.91 -1.86 -9.94
N TYR A 65 19.59 -1.93 -10.08
CA TYR A 65 18.87 -1.69 -11.33
C TYR A 65 17.87 -0.53 -11.17
N ALA A 66 18.39 0.71 -11.22
CA ALA A 66 17.57 1.92 -11.10
C ALA A 66 16.41 2.00 -12.12
N VAL A 67 16.56 1.37 -13.29
CA VAL A 67 15.51 1.29 -14.32
C VAL A 67 14.28 0.52 -13.81
N LEU A 68 14.46 -0.57 -13.05
CA LEU A 68 13.34 -1.33 -12.47
C LEU A 68 12.54 -0.48 -11.48
N HIS A 69 13.24 0.30 -10.65
CA HIS A 69 12.61 1.22 -9.71
C HIS A 69 11.84 2.32 -10.46
N LEU A 70 12.40 2.88 -11.54
CA LEU A 70 11.72 3.87 -12.38
C LEU A 70 10.45 3.29 -13.01
N LEU A 71 10.54 2.10 -13.60
CA LEU A 71 9.39 1.42 -14.20
C LEU A 71 8.30 1.15 -13.17
N LEU A 72 8.66 0.66 -11.99
CA LEU A 72 7.71 0.44 -10.90
C LEU A 72 7.01 1.73 -10.48
N LYS A 73 7.74 2.85 -10.38
CA LYS A 73 7.19 4.17 -10.06
C LYS A 73 6.20 4.65 -11.11
N VAL A 74 6.57 4.56 -12.39
CA VAL A 74 5.70 5.00 -13.51
C VAL A 74 4.47 4.11 -13.61
N ALA A 75 4.64 2.79 -13.52
CA ALA A 75 3.53 1.83 -13.52
C ALA A 75 2.58 2.10 -12.35
N GLY A 76 3.11 2.26 -11.13
CA GLY A 76 2.31 2.57 -9.94
C GLY A 76 1.55 3.88 -10.05
N ALA A 77 2.21 4.96 -10.51
CA ALA A 77 1.55 6.25 -10.72
C ALA A 77 0.45 6.17 -11.78
N SER A 78 0.69 5.46 -12.90
CA SER A 78 -0.30 5.27 -13.94
C SER A 78 -1.53 4.48 -13.45
N TYR A 79 -1.31 3.43 -12.65
CA TYR A 79 -2.37 2.63 -12.06
C TYR A 79 -3.21 3.46 -11.08
N LEU A 80 -2.56 4.24 -10.21
CA LEU A 80 -3.27 5.14 -9.28
C LEU A 80 -4.07 6.23 -9.98
N THR A 81 -3.68 6.64 -11.18
CA THR A 81 -4.44 7.63 -11.98
C THR A 81 -5.66 6.99 -12.65
N PHE A 82 -5.61 5.68 -12.91
CA PHE A 82 -6.71 4.92 -13.49
C PHE A 82 -7.78 4.53 -12.47
N LEU A 83 -7.37 4.25 -11.22
CA LEU A 83 -8.23 3.82 -10.11
C LEU A 83 -9.08 4.97 -9.54
#